data_AF-A0A937U6I2-F1
#
_entry.id   AF-A0A937U6I2-F1
#
_cell.length_a   1.000
_cell.length_b   1.000
_cell.length_c   1.000
_cell.angle_alpha   90.00
_cell.angle_beta   90.00
_cell.angle_gamma   90.00
#
_symmetry.space_group_name_H-M   'P 1'
#
loop_
_entity.id
_entity.type
_entity.pdbx_description
1 polymer ?
#
loop_
_entity_poly.entity_id
_entity_poly.type
_entity_poly.pdbx_seq_one_letter_code
_entity_poly.pdbx_strand_id
1 'polypeptide(L)'
;MAFFERFCEVLLLGASGGEAAAPGIFLERFYIVLLLTHLIAAGVLAGAMIHNLLIVFKYLQGKFGRKKRELYFARVGLWSYVIVYLFGCLIYPAFRVYFRAVYFDVDLSWATGLFEVKEHWGSLGLALFFVYYYLRKSFEPDVEKDKLWFYVPVCVLLNIIVWYKIIVGCYLSLLKGSF
;
A
#
# COMPACT_ATOMS: atom_id res chain seq x y z
N MET A 1 -8.50 -20.62 -8.85
CA MET A 1 -8.29 -21.95 -8.22
C MET A 1 -7.04 -22.62 -8.78
N ALA A 2 -6.71 -22.39 -10.06
CA ALA A 2 -5.47 -22.89 -10.67
C ALA A 2 -4.20 -22.30 -10.02
N PHE A 3 -4.25 -21.05 -9.52
CA PHE A 3 -3.16 -20.47 -8.71
C PHE A 3 -2.87 -21.26 -7.42
N PHE A 4 -3.92 -21.78 -6.78
CA PHE A 4 -3.81 -22.56 -5.55
C PHE A 4 -3.18 -23.93 -5.84
N GLU A 5 -3.58 -24.58 -6.93
CA GLU A 5 -3.02 -25.88 -7.30
C GLU A 5 -1.58 -25.79 -7.78
N ARG A 6 -1.20 -24.77 -8.58
CA ARG A 6 0.17 -24.64 -9.08
C ARG A 6 1.17 -24.16 -8.02
N PHE A 7 0.72 -23.32 -7.09
CA PHE A 7 1.53 -22.95 -5.92
C PHE A 7 1.67 -24.15 -4.97
N CYS A 8 0.60 -24.92 -4.72
CA CYS A 8 0.70 -26.17 -3.96
C CYS A 8 1.54 -27.23 -4.69
N GLU A 9 1.47 -27.35 -6.01
CA GLU A 9 2.32 -28.26 -6.80
C GLU A 9 3.79 -27.87 -6.69
N VAL A 10 4.15 -26.60 -6.84
CA VAL A 10 5.55 -26.16 -6.67
C VAL A 10 6.02 -26.39 -5.22
N LEU A 11 5.13 -26.17 -4.24
CA LEU A 11 5.40 -26.38 -2.81
C LEU A 11 5.46 -27.88 -2.42
N LEU A 12 4.71 -28.75 -3.09
CA LEU A 12 4.66 -30.20 -2.84
C LEU A 12 5.69 -30.98 -3.67
N LEU A 13 5.98 -30.56 -4.90
CA LEU A 13 7.07 -31.11 -5.73
C LEU A 13 8.45 -30.71 -5.18
N GLY A 14 8.55 -29.54 -4.53
CA GLY A 14 9.72 -29.17 -3.73
C GLY A 14 9.89 -30.01 -2.45
N ALA A 15 8.86 -30.74 -2.01
CA ALA A 15 8.90 -31.61 -0.83
C ALA A 15 9.20 -33.09 -1.17
N SER A 16 9.09 -33.50 -2.45
CA SER A 16 9.34 -34.88 -2.89
C SER A 16 10.70 -35.10 -3.58
N GLY A 17 11.46 -34.04 -3.87
CA GLY A 17 12.83 -34.12 -4.38
C GLY A 17 13.83 -34.07 -3.23
N GLY A 18 14.57 -35.16 -3.01
CA GLY A 18 15.54 -35.31 -1.93
C GLY A 18 16.59 -34.19 -1.86
N GLU A 19 16.91 -33.81 -0.62
CA GLU A 19 18.16 -33.16 -0.18
C GLU A 19 18.72 -32.03 -1.06
N ALA A 20 17.97 -30.94 -1.16
CA ALA A 20 18.56 -29.60 -1.08
C ALA A 20 17.56 -28.71 -0.34
N ALA A 21 17.87 -28.35 0.90
CA ALA A 21 17.11 -27.37 1.66
C ALA A 21 17.17 -26.04 0.90
N ALA A 22 16.21 -25.80 -0.01
CA ALA A 22 15.93 -24.46 -0.49
C ALA A 22 15.74 -23.62 0.77
N PRO A 23 16.53 -22.53 0.96
CA PRO A 23 16.49 -21.78 2.20
C PRO A 23 15.06 -21.30 2.39
N GLY A 24 14.37 -21.86 3.39
CA GLY A 24 12.98 -21.54 3.64
C GLY A 24 12.84 -20.04 3.76
N ILE A 25 12.16 -19.42 2.80
CA ILE A 25 12.03 -17.97 2.78
C ILE A 25 11.13 -17.59 3.95
N PHE A 26 11.54 -16.55 4.68
CA PHE A 26 10.86 -16.07 5.87
C PHE A 26 9.34 -15.92 5.63
N LEU A 27 8.53 -16.59 6.45
CA LEU A 27 7.05 -16.55 6.46
C LEU A 27 6.30 -17.16 5.26
N GLU A 28 6.91 -18.06 4.49
CA GLU A 28 6.24 -18.74 3.37
C GLU A 28 4.88 -19.38 3.75
N ARG A 29 4.79 -20.02 4.93
CA ARG A 29 3.54 -20.60 5.46
C ARG A 29 2.43 -19.58 5.74
N PHE A 30 2.78 -18.32 5.98
CA PHE A 30 1.84 -17.25 6.32
C PHE A 30 1.59 -16.27 5.16
N TYR A 31 2.22 -16.49 4.01
CA TYR A 31 2.18 -15.57 2.87
C TYR A 31 0.76 -15.18 2.46
N ILE A 32 -0.15 -16.15 2.37
CA ILE A 32 -1.55 -15.90 1.98
C ILE A 32 -2.27 -15.04 3.03
N VAL A 33 -2.10 -15.36 4.31
CA VAL A 33 -2.75 -14.60 5.41
C VAL A 33 -2.21 -13.16 5.44
N LEU A 34 -0.91 -12.98 5.26
CA LEU A 34 -0.26 -11.66 5.16
C LEU A 34 -0.81 -10.88 3.96
N LEU A 35 -0.94 -11.53 2.79
CA LEU A 35 -1.45 -10.90 1.57
C LEU A 35 -2.91 -10.48 1.70
N LEU A 36 -3.77 -11.34 2.25
CA LEU A 36 -5.17 -11.01 2.51
C LEU A 36 -5.31 -9.87 3.51
N THR A 37 -4.54 -9.91 4.60
CA THR A 37 -4.54 -8.84 5.60
C THR A 37 -4.05 -7.53 5.00
N HIS A 38 -3.01 -7.56 4.18
CA HIS A 38 -2.50 -6.41 3.43
C HIS A 38 -3.58 -5.83 2.50
N LEU A 39 -4.30 -6.68 1.76
CA LEU A 39 -5.37 -6.25 0.85
C LEU A 39 -6.53 -5.59 1.60
N ILE A 40 -6.98 -6.18 2.71
CA ILE A 40 -8.04 -5.62 3.55
C ILE A 40 -7.59 -4.26 4.12
N ALA A 41 -6.39 -4.18 4.67
CA ALA A 41 -5.84 -2.93 5.21
C ALA A 41 -5.68 -1.85 4.12
N ALA A 42 -5.30 -2.24 2.90
CA ALA A 42 -5.22 -1.33 1.75
C ALA A 42 -6.61 -0.80 1.34
N GLY A 43 -7.65 -1.64 1.42
CA GLY A 43 -9.04 -1.21 1.21
C GLY A 43 -9.51 -0.19 2.25
N VAL A 44 -9.22 -0.43 3.54
CA VAL A 44 -9.51 0.51 4.62
C VAL A 44 -8.78 1.84 4.40
N LEU A 45 -7.49 1.78 4.05
CA LEU A 45 -6.67 2.95 3.74
C LEU A 45 -7.26 3.76 2.58
N ALA A 46 -7.64 3.10 1.48
CA ALA A 46 -8.24 3.75 0.32
C ALA A 46 -9.54 4.47 0.70
N GLY A 47 -10.43 3.77 1.41
CA GLY A 47 -11.69 4.33 1.90
C GLY A 47 -11.48 5.53 2.80
N ALA A 48 -10.56 5.44 3.78
CA ALA A 48 -10.25 6.52 4.69
C ALA A 48 -9.70 7.75 3.94
N MET A 49 -8.77 7.55 2.99
CA MET A 49 -8.14 8.64 2.25
C MET A 49 -9.09 9.36 1.30
N ILE A 50 -10.02 8.62 0.65
CA ILE A 50 -11.07 9.21 -0.18
C ILE A 50 -12.00 10.08 0.68
N HIS A 51 -12.50 9.56 1.81
CA HIS A 51 -13.37 10.33 2.70
C HIS A 51 -12.67 11.55 3.28
N ASN A 52 -11.39 11.41 3.62
CA ASN A 52 -10.55 12.49 4.07
C ASN A 52 -10.41 13.59 3.00
N LEU A 53 -10.04 13.21 1.78
CA LEU A 53 -9.90 14.12 0.63
C LEU A 53 -11.20 14.88 0.35
N LEU A 54 -12.35 14.21 0.37
CA LEU A 54 -13.66 14.83 0.16
C LEU A 54 -14.01 15.86 1.24
N ILE A 55 -13.53 15.70 2.48
CA ILE A 55 -13.73 16.70 3.53
C ILE A 55 -12.74 17.85 3.36
N VAL A 56 -11.46 17.56 3.10
CA VAL A 56 -10.42 18.59 2.90
C VAL A 56 -10.75 19.47 1.70
N PHE A 57 -11.30 18.91 0.62
CA PHE A 57 -11.73 19.68 -0.55
C PHE A 57 -12.86 20.66 -0.20
N LYS A 58 -13.71 20.35 0.79
CA LYS A 58 -14.74 21.27 1.28
C LYS A 58 -14.17 22.43 2.10
N TYR A 59 -12.96 22.30 2.66
CA TYR A 59 -12.28 23.42 3.32
C TYR A 59 -11.89 24.51 2.34
N LEU A 60 -11.52 24.16 1.10
CA LEU A 60 -11.31 25.13 0.02
C LEU A 60 -12.59 25.91 -0.33
N GLN A 61 -13.76 25.32 -0.10
CA GLN A 61 -15.06 25.96 -0.27
C GLN A 61 -15.53 26.72 0.99
N GLY A 62 -14.68 26.85 2.01
CA GLY A 62 -15.00 27.51 3.28
C GLY A 62 -15.92 26.71 4.22
N LYS A 63 -16.15 25.42 3.96
CA LYS A 63 -17.08 24.58 4.75
C LYS A 63 -16.34 23.71 5.76
N PHE A 64 -16.28 24.18 7.02
CA PHE A 64 -15.47 23.53 8.07
C PHE A 64 -16.25 22.62 9.04
N GLY A 65 -17.54 22.35 8.82
CA GLY A 65 -18.39 21.64 9.80
C GLY A 65 -18.02 20.17 10.13
N ARG A 66 -16.97 19.59 9.53
CA ARG A 66 -16.60 18.17 9.65
C ARG A 66 -15.19 17.92 10.22
N LYS A 67 -14.58 18.91 10.90
CA LYS A 67 -13.22 18.84 11.51
C LYS A 67 -12.93 17.55 12.29
N LYS A 68 -13.79 17.17 13.23
CA LYS A 68 -13.56 15.98 14.08
C LYS A 68 -13.51 14.69 13.26
N ARG A 69 -14.33 14.59 12.22
CA ARG A 69 -14.44 13.40 11.38
C ARG A 69 -13.28 13.29 10.39
N GLU A 70 -12.81 14.42 9.87
CA GLU A 70 -11.60 14.44 9.05
C GLU A 70 -10.38 14.00 9.88
N LEU A 71 -10.20 14.50 11.11
CA LEU A 71 -9.12 14.03 11.99
C LEU A 71 -9.19 12.51 12.27
N TYR A 72 -10.41 11.97 12.42
CA TYR A 72 -10.61 10.54 12.53
C TYR A 72 -10.11 9.79 11.28
N PHE A 73 -10.48 10.25 10.07
CA PHE A 73 -9.99 9.64 8.83
C PHE A 73 -8.48 9.81 8.63
N ALA A 74 -7.90 10.94 9.02
CA ALA A 74 -6.44 11.13 8.99
C ALA A 74 -5.73 10.13 9.93
N ARG A 75 -6.28 9.89 11.12
CA ARG A 75 -5.76 8.89 12.07
C ARG A 75 -5.88 7.46 11.53
N VAL A 76 -7.06 7.09 11.03
CA VAL A 76 -7.29 5.77 10.44
C VAL A 76 -6.39 5.58 9.22
N GLY A 77 -6.24 6.60 8.38
CA GLY A 77 -5.35 6.61 7.23
C GLY A 77 -3.89 6.37 7.63
N LEU A 78 -3.37 7.07 8.64
CA LEU A 78 -2.01 6.87 9.14
C LEU A 78 -1.78 5.42 9.58
N TRP A 79 -2.61 4.89 10.47
CA TRP A 79 -2.41 3.54 11.00
C TRP A 79 -2.61 2.46 9.95
N SER A 80 -3.61 2.63 9.07
CA SER A 80 -3.81 1.70 7.94
C SER A 80 -2.60 1.72 7.01
N TYR A 81 -2.01 2.88 6.74
CA TYR A 81 -0.80 3.00 5.93
C TYR A 81 0.39 2.28 6.58
N VAL A 82 0.61 2.48 7.87
CA VAL A 82 1.68 1.79 8.63
C VAL A 82 1.51 0.28 8.52
N ILE A 83 0.30 -0.23 8.75
CA ILE A 83 -0.01 -1.67 8.66
C ILE A 83 0.25 -2.21 7.24
N VAL A 84 -0.27 -1.52 6.21
CA VAL A 84 -0.07 -1.88 4.80
C VAL A 84 1.41 -1.88 4.45
N TYR A 85 2.16 -0.88 4.91
CA TYR A 85 3.59 -0.76 4.67
C TYR A 85 4.36 -1.92 5.30
N LEU A 86 4.13 -2.20 6.58
CA LEU A 86 4.80 -3.28 7.31
C LEU A 86 4.50 -4.65 6.69
N PHE A 87 3.24 -4.96 6.40
CA PHE A 87 2.91 -6.22 5.72
C PHE A 87 3.49 -6.28 4.31
N GLY A 88 3.53 -5.15 3.59
CA GLY A 88 4.21 -5.05 2.31
C GLY A 88 5.69 -5.43 2.42
N CYS A 89 6.40 -4.90 3.43
CA CYS A 89 7.79 -5.24 3.71
C CYS A 89 7.98 -6.72 4.09
N LEU A 90 7.04 -7.32 4.81
CA LEU A 90 7.09 -8.74 5.17
C LEU A 90 6.86 -9.68 3.98
N ILE A 91 5.98 -9.28 3.05
CA ILE A 91 5.68 -10.04 1.82
C ILE A 91 6.81 -9.90 0.79
N TYR A 92 7.56 -8.79 0.84
CA TYR A 92 8.50 -8.38 -0.20
C TYR A 92 9.64 -9.38 -0.48
N PRO A 93 10.30 -10.02 0.50
CA PRO A 93 11.38 -10.98 0.23
C PRO A 93 10.90 -12.18 -0.60
N ALA A 94 9.78 -12.78 -0.22
CA ALA A 94 9.17 -13.87 -0.98
C ALA A 94 8.75 -13.40 -2.38
N PHE A 95 8.21 -12.18 -2.50
CA PHE A 95 7.87 -11.62 -3.80
C PHE A 95 9.09 -11.42 -4.71
N ARG A 96 10.20 -10.90 -4.18
CA ARG A 96 11.41 -10.61 -4.96
C ARG A 96 12.03 -11.90 -5.51
N VAL A 97 12.14 -12.95 -4.69
CA VAL A 97 12.77 -14.21 -5.10
C VAL A 97 11.91 -14.98 -6.09
N TYR A 98 10.61 -15.16 -5.79
CA TYR A 98 9.77 -16.04 -6.59
C TYR A 98 9.14 -15.36 -7.82
N PHE A 99 8.91 -14.06 -7.78
CA PHE A 99 8.19 -13.37 -8.86
C PHE A 99 9.06 -12.37 -9.61
N ARG A 100 9.80 -11.50 -8.92
CA ARG A 100 10.61 -10.47 -9.59
C ARG A 100 11.73 -11.08 -10.44
N ALA A 101 12.55 -11.93 -9.83
CA ALA A 101 13.69 -12.54 -10.51
C ALA A 101 13.28 -13.46 -11.67
N VAL A 102 12.14 -14.16 -11.55
CA VAL A 102 11.74 -15.20 -12.50
C VAL A 102 10.89 -14.65 -13.66
N TYR A 103 10.01 -13.68 -13.41
CA TYR A 103 9.05 -13.20 -14.41
C TYR A 103 9.29 -11.76 -14.87
N PHE A 104 9.63 -10.85 -13.95
CA PHE A 104 9.70 -9.43 -14.28
C PHE A 104 11.03 -9.05 -14.90
N ASP A 105 12.14 -9.52 -14.32
CA ASP A 105 13.48 -9.12 -14.78
C ASP A 105 13.87 -9.77 -16.12
N VAL A 106 13.23 -10.88 -16.50
CA VAL A 106 13.50 -11.60 -17.76
C VAL A 106 12.60 -11.11 -18.90
N ASP A 107 11.29 -10.99 -18.65
CA ASP A 107 10.31 -10.75 -19.73
C ASP A 107 9.76 -9.31 -19.77
N LEU A 108 9.78 -8.56 -18.65
CA LEU A 108 9.02 -7.31 -18.48
C LEU A 108 9.82 -6.24 -17.70
N SER A 109 10.97 -5.82 -18.23
CA SER A 109 11.88 -4.84 -17.58
C SER A 109 11.22 -3.50 -17.22
N TRP A 110 10.19 -3.06 -17.94
CA TRP A 110 9.43 -1.85 -17.61
C TRP A 110 8.57 -2.01 -16.35
N ALA A 111 8.11 -3.23 -16.04
CA ALA A 111 7.33 -3.51 -14.84
C ALA A 111 8.22 -3.51 -13.59
N THR A 112 9.49 -3.88 -13.73
CA THR A 112 10.53 -3.71 -12.70
C THR A 112 10.66 -2.24 -12.29
N GLY A 113 10.66 -1.31 -13.24
CA GLY A 113 10.67 0.13 -12.96
C GLY A 113 9.44 0.62 -12.18
N LEU A 114 8.25 0.11 -12.49
CA LEU A 114 7.03 0.42 -11.73
C LEU A 114 7.11 -0.05 -10.27
N PHE A 115 7.77 -1.19 -10.02
CA PHE A 115 8.01 -1.68 -8.67
C PHE A 115 8.94 -0.77 -7.86
N GLU A 116 10.06 -0.34 -8.44
CA GLU A 116 11.00 0.55 -7.77
C GLU A 116 10.37 1.89 -7.42
N VAL A 117 9.63 2.46 -8.37
CA VAL A 117 8.88 3.70 -8.15
C VAL A 117 7.87 3.49 -7.01
N LYS A 118 7.14 2.36 -7.00
CA LYS A 118 6.20 2.00 -5.92
C LYS A 118 6.88 1.86 -4.55
N GLU A 119 8.12 1.37 -4.50
CA GLU A 119 8.91 1.25 -3.27
C GLU A 119 9.28 2.63 -2.72
N HIS A 120 9.83 3.52 -3.55
CA HIS A 120 10.19 4.89 -3.18
C HIS A 120 8.97 5.71 -2.75
N TRP A 121 7.85 5.61 -3.49
CA TRP A 121 6.60 6.24 -3.09
C TRP A 121 6.04 5.64 -1.78
N GLY A 122 6.39 4.40 -1.47
CA GLY A 122 6.03 3.76 -0.22
C GLY A 122 6.71 4.36 1.00
N SER A 123 8.02 4.54 0.95
CA SER A 123 8.77 5.16 2.05
C SER A 123 8.46 6.65 2.16
N LEU A 124 8.39 7.37 1.03
CA LEU A 124 8.00 8.78 1.00
C LEU A 124 6.59 8.98 1.54
N GLY A 125 5.64 8.14 1.13
CA GLY A 125 4.27 8.19 1.62
C GLY A 125 4.20 7.99 3.14
N LEU A 126 4.98 7.05 3.70
CA LEU A 126 5.04 6.84 5.16
C LEU A 126 5.45 8.12 5.90
N ALA A 127 6.55 8.75 5.47
CA ALA A 127 7.01 10.00 6.06
C ALA A 127 5.96 11.12 5.94
N LEU A 128 5.34 11.27 4.76
CA LEU A 128 4.30 12.27 4.52
C LEU A 128 3.03 12.01 5.34
N PHE A 129 2.65 10.76 5.60
CA PHE A 129 1.50 10.44 6.45
C PHE A 129 1.70 10.91 7.89
N PHE A 130 2.91 10.76 8.44
CA PHE A 130 3.24 11.32 9.75
C PHE A 130 3.17 12.85 9.75
N VAL A 131 3.80 13.49 8.76
CA VAL A 131 3.74 14.96 8.61
C VAL A 131 2.29 15.44 8.52
N TYR A 132 1.48 14.79 7.70
CA TYR A 132 0.08 15.13 7.49
C TYR A 132 -0.76 15.00 8.77
N TYR A 133 -0.60 13.89 9.50
CA TYR A 133 -1.32 13.66 10.76
C TYR A 133 -0.91 14.65 11.85
N TYR A 134 0.39 14.89 12.03
CA TYR A 134 0.89 15.82 13.03
C TYR A 134 0.53 17.26 12.68
N LEU A 135 0.63 17.65 11.40
CA LEU A 135 0.17 18.95 10.94
C LEU A 135 -1.29 19.11 11.30
N ARG A 136 -2.14 18.14 10.95
CA ARG A 136 -3.57 18.24 11.26
C ARG A 136 -3.86 18.36 12.76
N LYS A 137 -3.12 17.65 13.61
CA LYS A 137 -3.26 17.72 15.07
C LYS A 137 -2.88 19.11 15.63
N SER A 138 -2.01 19.83 14.93
CA SER A 138 -1.40 21.08 15.39
C SER A 138 -2.09 22.36 14.90
N PHE A 139 -3.13 22.28 14.07
CA PHE A 139 -3.87 23.48 13.64
C PHE A 139 -5.38 23.25 13.54
N GLU A 140 -6.13 24.34 13.63
CA GLU A 140 -7.58 24.37 13.40
C GLU A 140 -7.93 24.94 12.02
N PRO A 141 -8.53 24.14 11.11
CA PRO A 141 -8.80 24.54 9.73
C PRO A 141 -9.64 25.81 9.51
N ASP A 142 -10.50 26.16 10.46
CA ASP A 142 -11.40 27.32 10.41
C ASP A 142 -10.78 28.61 10.95
N VAL A 143 -9.82 28.48 11.87
CA VAL A 143 -9.10 29.62 12.47
C VAL A 143 -7.84 29.93 11.66
N GLU A 144 -7.05 28.92 11.34
CA GLU A 144 -5.73 29.02 10.72
C GLU A 144 -5.79 28.64 9.23
N LYS A 145 -6.59 29.41 8.48
CA LYS A 145 -6.87 29.14 7.05
C LYS A 145 -5.63 29.29 6.17
N ASP A 146 -4.66 30.09 6.60
CA ASP A 146 -3.37 30.25 5.94
C ASP A 146 -2.68 28.88 5.79
N LYS A 147 -2.70 28.02 6.81
CA LYS A 147 -2.04 26.70 6.74
C LYS A 147 -2.66 25.73 5.73
N LEU A 148 -3.86 26.02 5.22
CA LEU A 148 -4.54 25.17 4.24
C LEU A 148 -3.78 25.08 2.91
N TRP A 149 -3.03 26.13 2.53
CA TRP A 149 -2.27 26.13 1.27
C TRP A 149 -1.25 24.99 1.22
N PHE A 150 -0.67 24.62 2.37
CA PHE A 150 0.30 23.52 2.47
C PHE A 150 -0.40 22.20 2.77
N TYR A 151 -1.39 22.23 3.67
CA TYR A 151 -2.09 21.03 4.13
C TYR A 151 -2.89 20.32 3.01
N VAL A 152 -3.58 21.07 2.15
CA VAL A 152 -4.39 20.49 1.08
C VAL A 152 -3.53 19.77 0.02
N PRO A 153 -2.48 20.37 -0.55
CA PRO A 153 -1.59 19.67 -1.47
C PRO A 153 -0.99 18.39 -0.89
N VAL A 154 -0.60 18.38 0.39
CA VAL A 154 -0.10 17.15 1.04
C VAL A 154 -1.19 16.06 1.07
N CYS A 155 -2.44 16.42 1.38
CA CYS A 155 -3.57 15.47 1.31
C CYS A 155 -3.78 14.91 -0.11
N VAL A 156 -3.70 15.77 -1.13
CA VAL A 156 -3.85 15.36 -2.53
C VAL A 156 -2.71 14.44 -2.95
N LEU A 157 -1.47 14.82 -2.64
CA LEU A 157 -0.28 14.02 -2.94
C LEU A 157 -0.36 12.63 -2.29
N LEU A 158 -0.76 12.55 -1.01
CA LEU A 158 -0.95 11.28 -0.33
C LEU A 158 -2.02 10.40 -1.01
N ASN A 159 -3.11 10.99 -1.51
CA ASN A 159 -4.11 10.24 -2.29
C ASN A 159 -3.53 9.74 -3.61
N ILE A 160 -2.80 10.57 -4.34
CA ILE A 160 -2.13 10.17 -5.60
C ILE A 160 -1.19 8.98 -5.33
N ILE A 161 -0.38 9.05 -4.26
CA ILE A 161 0.51 7.95 -3.86
C ILE A 161 -0.29 6.69 -3.57
N VAL A 162 -1.33 6.76 -2.74
CA VAL A 162 -2.14 5.60 -2.35
C VAL A 162 -2.81 4.97 -3.58
N TRP A 163 -3.41 5.78 -4.46
CA TRP A 163 -4.07 5.30 -5.67
C TRP A 163 -3.06 4.69 -6.64
N TYR A 164 -1.92 5.32 -6.87
CA TYR A 164 -0.84 4.76 -7.69
C TYR A 164 -0.44 3.36 -7.19
N LYS A 165 -0.18 3.22 -5.88
CA LYS A 165 0.23 1.94 -5.28
C LYS A 165 -0.82 0.84 -5.44
N ILE A 166 -2.10 1.19 -5.31
CA ILE A 166 -3.23 0.26 -5.49
C ILE A 166 -3.37 -0.13 -6.95
N ILE A 167 -3.45 0.85 -7.86
CA ILE A 167 -3.63 0.61 -9.31
C ILE A 167 -2.49 -0.24 -9.85
N VAL A 168 -1.23 0.12 -9.56
CA VAL A 168 -0.07 -0.66 -9.98
C VAL A 168 -0.09 -2.06 -9.36
N GLY A 169 -0.49 -2.20 -8.09
CA GLY A 169 -0.63 -3.50 -7.45
C GLY A 169 -1.66 -4.41 -8.13
N CYS A 170 -2.85 -3.87 -8.42
CA CYS A 170 -3.89 -4.60 -9.14
C CYS A 170 -3.46 -4.93 -10.57
N TYR A 171 -2.86 -3.97 -11.29
CA TYR A 171 -2.43 -4.13 -12.66
C TYR A 171 -1.36 -5.22 -12.81
N LEU A 172 -0.36 -5.25 -11.93
CA LEU A 172 0.67 -6.31 -11.92
C LEU A 172 0.10 -7.69 -11.57
N SER A 173 -0.94 -7.73 -10.72
CA SER A 173 -1.66 -8.96 -10.42
C SER A 173 -2.42 -9.48 -11.65
N LEU A 174 -2.98 -8.58 -12.46
CA LEU A 174 -3.66 -8.92 -13.71
C LEU A 174 -2.68 -9.37 -14.81
N LEU A 175 -1.53 -8.68 -14.98
CA LEU A 175 -0.52 -9.02 -15.99
C LEU A 175 0.09 -10.40 -15.81
N LYS A 176 0.25 -10.83 -14.55
CA LYS A 176 0.69 -12.18 -14.24
C LYS A 176 -0.34 -13.26 -14.66
N GLY A 177 -1.57 -12.87 -14.99
CA GLY A 177 -2.68 -13.76 -15.29
C GLY A 177 -3.36 -14.23 -14.01
N SER A 178 -4.39 -13.52 -13.55
CA SER A 178 -5.31 -13.99 -12.49
C SER A 178 -6.35 -14.92 -13.15
N PHE A 179 -6.63 -16.18 -12.75
CA PHE A 179 -6.91 -16.80 -11.43
C PHE A 179 -6.71 -18.34 -11.40
#